data_AF-A0A1T5PAT8-F1
#
_entry.id   AF-A0A1T5PAT8-F1
#
_cell.length_a   1.000
_cell.length_b   1.000
_cell.length_c   1.000
_cell.angle_alpha   90.00
_cell.angle_beta   90.00
_cell.angle_gamma   90.00
#
_symmetry.space_group_name_H-M   'P 1'
#
loop_
_entity.id
_entity.type
_entity.pdbx_description
1 polymer ?
#
loop_
_entity_poly.entity_id
_entity_poly.type
_entity_poly.pdbx_seq_one_letter_code
_entity_poly.pdbx_strand_id
1 'polypeptide(L)'
;MMELVGLIWLVFEVMLSFDNVSNFRIDFAANGLQQILGFDILDASEDGMESINFQIEDYEDGIIGFNCETIEIVEVGAPGRIFVKL
;
A
#
# COMPACT_ATOMS: atom_id res chain seq x y z
N MET A 1 -11.71 23.94 -32.76
CA MET A 1 -10.61 22.96 -32.60
C MET A 1 -10.29 22.94 -31.11
N MET A 2 -10.66 21.87 -30.39
CA MET A 2 -10.38 21.71 -28.96
C MET A 2 -9.08 20.90 -28.85
N GLU A 3 -8.04 21.45 -28.25
CA GLU A 3 -6.86 20.66 -27.88
C GLU A 3 -7.22 19.75 -26.69
N LEU A 4 -6.99 18.45 -26.87
CA LEU A 4 -6.94 17.49 -25.77
C LEU A 4 -5.63 17.72 -25.02
N VAL A 5 -5.66 18.49 -23.94
CA VAL A 5 -4.52 18.62 -23.04
C VAL A 5 -4.55 17.42 -22.08
N GLY A 6 -3.83 16.35 -22.43
CA GLY A 6 -3.68 15.17 -21.58
C GLY A 6 -2.39 15.24 -20.75
N LEU A 7 -2.43 14.78 -19.51
CA LEU A 7 -1.25 14.56 -18.67
C LEU A 7 -0.80 13.10 -18.76
N ILE A 8 0.50 12.89 -18.94
CA ILE A 8 1.13 11.55 -18.90
C ILE A 8 1.72 11.36 -17.51
N TRP A 9 1.21 10.37 -16.79
CA TRP A 9 1.75 9.95 -15.50
C TRP A 9 2.63 8.72 -15.69
N LEU A 10 3.78 8.71 -15.01
CA LEU A 10 4.61 7.52 -14.86
C LEU A 10 4.22 6.81 -13.57
N VAL A 11 3.96 5.52 -13.66
CA VAL A 11 3.64 4.67 -12.51
C VAL A 11 4.62 3.51 -12.44
N PHE A 12 4.90 3.03 -11.23
CA PHE A 12 5.75 1.88 -10.99
C PHE A 12 4.95 0.85 -10.20
N GLU A 13 5.19 -0.42 -10.50
CA GLU A 13 4.81 -1.52 -9.62
C GLU A 13 5.94 -1.76 -8.62
N VAL A 14 5.59 -1.92 -7.34
CA VAL A 14 6.56 -2.16 -6.27
C VAL A 14 6.11 -3.38 -5.49
N MET A 15 7.03 -4.32 -5.29
CA MET A 15 6.82 -5.46 -4.39
C MET A 15 7.45 -5.14 -3.05
N LEU A 16 6.64 -5.20 -1.99
CA LEU A 16 7.07 -4.95 -0.61
C LEU A 16 7.07 -6.25 0.20
N SER A 17 8.04 -6.41 1.09
CA SER A 17 8.02 -7.41 2.17
C SER A 17 7.82 -6.71 3.50
N PHE A 18 7.10 -7.36 4.40
CA PHE A 18 6.87 -6.92 5.77
C PHE A 18 7.33 -8.04 6.70
N ASP A 19 8.32 -7.78 7.56
CA ASP A 19 8.86 -8.81 8.45
C ASP A 19 8.39 -8.64 9.90
N ASN A 20 8.41 -9.76 10.62
CA ASN A 20 7.94 -9.86 12.00
C ASN A 20 6.51 -9.33 12.20
N VAL A 21 5.61 -9.72 11.29
CA VAL A 21 4.22 -9.27 11.28
C VAL A 21 3.47 -9.77 12.52
N SER A 22 2.77 -8.86 13.18
CA SER A 22 1.90 -9.15 14.33
C SER A 22 0.56 -8.44 14.22
N ASN A 23 -0.42 -8.86 15.03
CA ASN A 23 -1.79 -8.32 15.02
C ASN A 23 -2.45 -8.28 13.64
N PHE A 24 -2.17 -9.29 12.81
CA PHE A 24 -2.70 -9.37 11.45
C PHE A 24 -4.21 -9.56 11.45
N ARG A 25 -4.92 -8.64 10.82
CA ARG A 25 -6.36 -8.66 10.58
C ARG A 25 -6.60 -8.62 9.07
N ILE A 26 -7.48 -9.53 8.62
CA ILE A 26 -8.10 -9.49 7.31
C ILE A 26 -9.60 -9.72 7.46
N ASP A 27 -10.40 -8.87 6.82
CA ASP A 27 -11.85 -8.98 6.79
C ASP A 27 -12.39 -8.83 5.36
N PHE A 28 -12.21 -9.87 4.55
CA PHE A 28 -12.76 -9.91 3.20
C PHE A 28 -14.23 -10.32 3.24
N ALA A 29 -15.13 -9.34 3.13
CA ALA A 29 -16.57 -9.56 3.15
C ALA A 29 -17.13 -10.30 1.90
N ALA A 30 -16.34 -10.45 0.83
CA ALA A 30 -16.80 -11.00 -0.44
C ALA A 30 -15.88 -12.12 -0.96
N ASN A 31 -16.49 -13.13 -1.60
CA ASN A 31 -15.77 -14.21 -2.26
C ASN A 31 -15.08 -13.68 -3.54
N GLY A 32 -13.76 -13.56 -3.54
CA GLY A 32 -12.97 -13.16 -4.71
C GLY A 32 -11.66 -12.48 -4.36
N LEU A 33 -10.89 -12.10 -5.39
CA LEU A 33 -9.75 -11.19 -5.21
C LEU A 33 -10.28 -9.81 -4.83
N GLN A 34 -9.78 -9.27 -3.72
CA GLN A 34 -10.08 -7.90 -3.31
C GLN A 34 -8.87 -7.01 -3.59
N GLN A 35 -9.14 -5.89 -4.26
CA GLN A 35 -8.15 -4.85 -4.48
C GLN A 35 -8.26 -3.84 -3.35
N ILE A 36 -7.19 -3.66 -2.58
CA ILE A 36 -7.07 -2.49 -1.71
C ILE A 36 -6.71 -1.27 -2.57
N LEU A 37 -7.38 -0.14 -2.34
CA LEU A 37 -7.11 1.10 -3.08
C LEU A 37 -5.80 1.76 -2.63
N GLY A 38 -5.43 1.55 -1.37
CA GLY A 38 -4.22 2.07 -0.73
C GLY A 38 -4.20 1.71 0.75
N PHE A 39 -3.07 2.00 1.39
CA PHE A 39 -2.85 1.81 2.82
C PHE A 39 -1.94 2.92 3.34
N ASP A 40 -2.07 3.22 4.63
CA ASP A 40 -1.14 4.06 5.36
C ASP A 40 -0.04 3.21 6.00
N ILE A 41 1.16 3.79 6.06
CA ILE A 41 2.29 3.27 6.83
C ILE A 41 2.58 4.30 7.93
N LEU A 42 2.23 3.96 9.16
CA LEU A 42 2.44 4.82 10.33
C LEU A 42 3.72 4.37 11.04
N ASP A 43 4.59 5.33 11.38
CA ASP A 43 5.74 5.08 12.25
C ASP A 43 5.25 4.94 13.70
N ALA A 44 5.57 3.81 14.32
CA ALA A 44 5.23 3.44 15.69
C ALA A 44 6.49 3.10 16.51
N SER A 45 7.69 3.38 15.98
CA SER A 45 8.96 3.01 16.61
C SER A 45 9.21 3.69 17.97
N GLU A 46 8.55 4.82 18.23
CA GLU A 46 8.63 5.56 19.49
C GLU A 46 7.66 5.09 20.56
N ASP A 47 6.73 4.17 20.24
CA ASP A 47 5.70 3.70 21.17
C ASP A 47 6.22 2.73 22.24
N GLY A 48 7.51 2.36 22.17
CA GLY A 48 8.19 1.53 23.16
C GLY A 48 7.80 0.05 23.12
N MET A 49 7.12 -0.38 22.04
CA MET A 49 6.80 -1.79 21.81
C MET A 49 7.96 -2.49 21.10
N GLU A 50 8.46 -3.56 21.71
CA GLU A 50 9.54 -4.36 21.12
C GLU A 50 9.08 -4.97 19.78
N SER A 51 9.91 -4.82 18.74
CA SER A 51 9.66 -5.34 17.39
C SER A 51 8.40 -4.81 16.67
N ILE A 52 7.86 -3.65 17.08
CA ILE A 52 6.81 -2.96 16.35
C ILE A 52 7.32 -1.56 16.01
N ASN A 53 7.67 -1.36 14.74
CA ASN A 53 8.12 -0.07 14.23
C ASN A 53 7.09 0.57 13.30
N PHE A 54 6.23 -0.23 12.69
CA PHE A 54 5.24 0.26 11.74
C PHE A 54 3.87 -0.36 11.97
N GLN A 55 2.84 0.46 11.80
CA GLN A 55 1.45 0.03 11.70
C GLN A 55 0.95 0.28 10.28
N ILE A 56 0.36 -0.75 9.69
CA ILE A 56 -0.20 -0.75 8.34
C ILE A 56 -1.72 -0.83 8.47
N GLU A 57 -2.44 0.11 7.88
CA GLU A 57 -3.90 0.10 7.81
C GLU A 57 -4.37 0.51 6.42
N ASP A 58 -5.35 -0.22 5.89
CA ASP A 58 -5.97 0.13 4.62
C ASP A 58 -6.92 1.32 4.76
N TYR A 59 -7.17 2.02 3.64
CA TYR A 59 -8.06 3.18 3.64
C TYR A 59 -9.54 2.85 3.78
N GLU A 60 -9.96 1.61 3.47
CA GLU A 60 -11.37 1.24 3.40
C GLU A 60 -11.76 0.38 4.60
N ASP A 61 -12.27 1.00 5.68
CA ASP A 61 -12.98 0.33 6.78
C ASP A 61 -12.26 -0.88 7.44
N GLY A 62 -10.93 -0.95 7.38
CA GLY A 62 -10.14 -1.94 8.12
C GLY A 62 -10.20 -3.35 7.52
N ILE A 63 -10.22 -3.46 6.19
CA ILE A 63 -10.15 -4.74 5.49
C ILE A 63 -8.80 -5.41 5.76
N ILE A 64 -7.70 -4.66 5.84
CA ILE A 64 -6.37 -5.19 6.14
C ILE A 64 -5.67 -4.27 7.14
N GLY A 65 -5.22 -4.84 8.26
CA GLY A 65 -4.41 -4.12 9.23
C GLY A 65 -3.41 -5.03 9.93
N PHE A 66 -2.20 -4.55 10.15
CA PHE A 66 -1.16 -5.29 10.88
C PHE A 66 -0.02 -4.40 11.33
N ASN A 67 0.78 -4.91 12.27
CA ASN A 67 2.02 -4.30 12.72
C ASN A 67 3.21 -5.06 12.14
N CYS A 68 4.35 -4.39 11.93
CA CYS A 68 5.60 -5.02 11.52
C CYS A 68 6.83 -4.30 12.06
N GLU A 69 7.98 -4.97 12.01
CA GLU A 69 9.26 -4.43 12.44
C GLU A 69 10.00 -3.75 11.30
N THR A 70 9.99 -4.34 10.10
CA THR A 70 10.69 -3.83 8.91
C THR A 70 9.80 -3.90 7.68
N ILE A 71 10.02 -2.96 6.78
CA ILE A 71 9.39 -2.88 5.46
C ILE A 71 10.51 -2.79 4.44
N GLU A 72 10.53 -3.71 3.48
CA GLU A 72 11.56 -3.78 2.45
C GLU A 72 10.95 -3.65 1.05
N ILE A 73 11.60 -2.88 0.18
CA ILE A 73 11.31 -2.92 -1.26
C ILE A 73 12.09 -4.09 -1.85
N VAL A 74 11.37 -5.14 -2.25
CA VAL A 74 11.96 -6.34 -2.84
C VAL A 74 12.21 -6.15 -4.33
N GLU A 75 11.27 -5.50 -5.02
CA GLU A 75 11.35 -5.27 -6.46
C GLU A 75 10.68 -3.95 -6.84
N VAL A 76 11.25 -3.28 -7.84
CA VAL A 76 10.61 -2.14 -8.52
C VAL A 76 10.53 -2.49 -10.00
N GLY A 77 9.30 -2.58 -10.50
CA GLY A 77 9.03 -2.83 -11.91
C GLY A 77 9.41 -1.65 -12.80
N ALA A 78 9.46 -1.91 -14.11
CA ALA A 78 9.68 -0.84 -15.10
C ALA A 78 8.52 0.17 -15.10
N PRO A 79 8.78 1.46 -15.42
CA PRO A 79 7.73 2.48 -15.43
C PRO A 79 6.68 2.21 -16.51
N GLY A 80 5.42 2.16 -16.10
CA GLY A 80 4.24 2.22 -16.96
C GLY A 80 3.82 3.65 -17.26
N ARG A 81 3.04 3.86 -18.34
CA ARG A 81 2.44 5.16 -18.66
C ARG A 81 0.93 5.08 -18.50
N ILE A 82 0.37 6.01 -17.73
CA ILE A 82 -1.08 6.21 -17.62
C ILE A 82 -1.42 7.56 -18.26
N PHE A 83 -2.42 7.55 -19.13
CA PHE A 83 -3.00 8.75 -19.71
C PHE A 83 -4.23 9.15 -18.91
N VAL A 84 -4.17 10.32 -18.27
CA VAL A 84 -5.33 10.89 -17.58
C VAL A 84 -5.92 11.96 -18.48
N LYS A 85 -7.20 11.76 -18.82
CA LYS A 85 -7.99 12.72 -19.57
C LYS A 85 -8.78 13.54 -18.57
N LEU A 86 -8.48 14.85 -18.52
CA LEU A 86 -9.23 15.84 -17.74
C LEU A 86 -10.55 16.20 -18.46
#